data_AF-A0A2A4QG93-F1
#
_entry.id   AF-A0A2A4QG93-F1
#
_cell.length_a   1.000
_cell.length_b   1.000
_cell.length_c   1.000
_cell.angle_alpha   90.00
_cell.angle_beta   90.00
_cell.angle_gamma   90.00
#
_symmetry.space_group_name_H-M   'P 1'
#
loop_
_entity.id
_entity.type
_entity.pdbx_description
1 polymer ?
#
loop_
_entity_poly.entity_id
_entity_poly.type
_entity_poly.pdbx_seq_one_letter_code
_entity_poly.pdbx_strand_id
1 'polypeptide(L)'
;MSQIPDIKEGAYKNSMYFEKGILLLRAEFRFKETGFGLDRTFYRVSTKDKIAKSQLKKHIIWGIYQNSVLYLNAMRLGMKKHYVVVQEIGKYCYLIGRPIKDISQQAAIGNAAFYGGLIGAGITNAAINAKINDQIHYLVNLDTGVPHLVTQPYLEHILAADEKLLTKYKDELNPHYLSVMLNYVGLLNAMYDN
;
A
#
# COMPACT_ATOMS: atom_id res chain seq x y z
N MET A 1 6.45 5.35 -16.61
CA MET A 1 7.28 4.58 -15.67
C MET A 1 8.00 5.60 -14.80
N SER A 2 7.54 5.78 -13.55
CA SER A 2 8.24 6.61 -12.55
C SER A 2 9.65 6.04 -12.39
N GLN A 3 10.67 6.89 -12.54
CA GLN A 3 12.05 6.50 -12.27
C GLN A 3 12.20 6.48 -10.76
N ILE A 4 12.11 5.28 -10.20
CA ILE A 4 12.61 5.01 -8.85
C ILE A 4 14.06 5.51 -8.84
N PRO A 5 14.52 6.23 -7.78
CA PRO A 5 15.93 6.53 -7.60
C PRO A 5 16.79 5.27 -7.81
N ASP A 6 18.09 5.39 -8.03
CA ASP A 6 19.00 4.24 -8.16
C ASP A 6 19.04 3.42 -6.85
N ILE A 7 18.00 2.62 -6.61
CA ILE A 7 17.76 1.86 -5.39
C ILE A 7 18.50 0.53 -5.54
N LYS A 8 19.41 0.31 -4.60
CA LYS A 8 20.19 -0.94 -4.56
C LYS A 8 19.28 -2.11 -4.18
N GLU A 9 19.55 -3.26 -4.77
CA GLU A 9 18.85 -4.48 -4.37
C GLU A 9 19.16 -4.87 -2.92
N GLY A 10 18.11 -5.28 -2.22
CA GLY A 10 18.15 -5.97 -0.94
C GLY A 10 17.14 -5.40 0.06
N ALA A 11 17.41 -5.54 1.37
CA ALA A 11 16.42 -5.34 2.42
C ALA A 11 16.58 -4.02 3.19
N TYR A 12 15.44 -3.49 3.64
CA TYR A 12 15.27 -2.20 4.30
C TYR A 12 14.55 -2.34 5.63
N LYS A 13 14.93 -1.51 6.62
CA LYS A 13 14.39 -1.57 7.99
C LYS A 13 12.97 -1.03 8.10
N ASN A 14 12.76 0.08 7.42
CA ASN A 14 11.54 0.86 7.39
C ASN A 14 11.49 1.60 6.04
N SER A 15 10.40 2.30 5.80
CA SER A 15 10.18 3.04 4.57
C SER A 15 11.13 4.22 4.40
N MET A 16 11.51 4.90 5.47
CA MET A 16 12.55 5.95 5.44
C MET A 16 13.92 5.44 4.96
N TYR A 17 14.30 4.21 5.32
CA TYR A 17 15.57 3.63 4.85
C TYR A 17 15.49 3.27 3.38
N PHE A 18 14.32 2.85 2.90
CA PHE A 18 14.07 2.62 1.48
C PHE A 18 14.18 3.93 0.68
N GLU A 19 13.52 4.99 1.13
CA GLU A 19 13.57 6.32 0.52
C GLU A 19 15.02 6.86 0.43
N LYS A 20 15.80 6.70 1.51
CA LYS A 20 17.21 7.13 1.56
C LYS A 20 18.19 6.17 0.85
N GLY A 21 17.72 5.08 0.24
CA GLY A 21 18.58 4.06 -0.36
C GLY A 21 19.52 3.36 0.62
N ILE A 22 19.19 3.34 1.92
CA ILE A 22 20.00 2.74 2.99
C ILE A 22 19.69 1.24 3.04
N LEU A 23 20.54 0.48 2.36
CA LEU A 23 20.50 -0.97 2.39
C LEU A 23 20.94 -1.51 3.75
N LEU A 24 20.07 -2.26 4.43
CA LEU A 24 20.43 -2.93 5.69
C LEU A 24 21.15 -4.25 5.47
N LEU A 25 20.71 -5.01 4.47
CA LEU A 25 21.18 -6.37 4.23
C LEU A 25 21.23 -6.64 2.74
N ARG A 26 22.41 -7.05 2.28
CA ARG A 26 22.62 -7.57 0.94
C ARG A 26 22.53 -9.09 0.99
N ALA A 27 21.36 -9.64 0.68
CA ALA A 27 21.11 -11.07 0.66
C ALA A 27 20.21 -11.43 -0.53
N GLU A 28 20.40 -12.63 -1.08
CA GLU A 28 19.49 -13.20 -2.06
C GLU A 28 18.19 -13.60 -1.34
N PHE A 29 17.08 -12.96 -1.67
CA PHE A 29 15.76 -13.33 -1.20
C PHE A 29 15.02 -14.15 -2.25
N ARG A 30 14.30 -15.16 -1.78
CA ARG A 30 13.46 -16.03 -2.59
C ARG A 30 12.03 -15.86 -2.16
N PHE A 31 11.19 -15.57 -3.14
CA PHE A 31 9.78 -15.29 -2.98
C PHE A 31 9.00 -16.49 -3.47
N LYS A 32 8.19 -17.06 -2.59
CA LYS A 32 7.22 -18.09 -2.94
C LYS A 32 5.84 -17.51 -2.75
N GLU A 33 5.09 -17.38 -3.83
CA GLU A 33 3.70 -16.96 -3.78
C GLU A 33 2.92 -17.83 -2.79
N THR A 34 2.07 -17.20 -1.98
CA THR A 34 1.25 -17.87 -0.98
C THR A 34 -0.21 -17.56 -1.28
N GLY A 35 -0.91 -18.53 -1.87
CA GLY A 35 -2.31 -18.40 -2.19
C GLY A 35 -2.82 -19.54 -3.06
N PHE A 36 -4.14 -19.74 -3.04
CA PHE A 36 -4.89 -20.42 -4.09
C PHE A 36 -5.93 -19.44 -4.61
N GLY A 37 -6.16 -19.39 -5.93
CA GLY A 37 -7.13 -18.46 -6.52
C GLY A 37 -6.67 -16.99 -6.44
N LEU A 38 -7.47 -16.13 -5.79
CA LEU A 38 -7.29 -14.67 -5.74
C LEU A 38 -6.24 -14.18 -4.72
N ASP A 39 -5.57 -15.07 -3.98
CA ASP A 39 -4.56 -14.69 -2.96
C ASP A 39 -3.13 -14.41 -3.53
N ARG A 40 -3.00 -14.24 -4.85
CA ARG A 40 -1.71 -14.18 -5.59
C ARG A 40 -0.82 -12.96 -5.29
N THR A 41 -1.24 -12.09 -4.38
CA THR A 41 -0.52 -10.86 -4.06
C THR A 41 0.44 -11.00 -2.88
N PHE A 42 0.39 -12.12 -2.16
CA PHE A 42 1.24 -12.39 -0.99
C PHE A 42 2.36 -13.39 -1.27
N TYR A 43 3.51 -13.18 -0.64
CA TYR A 43 4.71 -13.96 -0.83
C TYR A 43 5.35 -14.34 0.52
N ARG A 44 5.60 -15.62 0.69
CA ARG A 44 6.53 -16.10 1.71
C ARG A 44 7.94 -15.86 1.23
N VAL A 45 8.70 -15.11 2.04
CA VAL A 45 10.09 -14.80 1.76
C VAL A 45 11.01 -15.72 2.53
N SER A 46 12.05 -16.19 1.87
CA SER A 46 13.12 -16.98 2.45
C SER A 46 14.48 -16.53 1.92
N THR A 47 15.55 -16.88 2.63
CA THR A 47 16.92 -16.61 2.23
C THR A 47 17.85 -17.65 2.83
N LYS A 48 19.00 -17.88 2.19
CA LYS A 48 20.08 -18.72 2.71
C LYS A 48 20.95 -17.98 3.72
N ASP A 49 20.98 -16.66 3.67
CA ASP A 49 21.77 -15.84 4.59
C ASP A 49 21.25 -15.96 6.03
N LYS A 50 22.12 -16.28 6.98
CA LYS A 50 21.73 -16.54 8.38
C LYS A 50 21.22 -15.28 9.09
N ILE A 51 21.82 -14.12 8.79
CA ILE A 51 21.48 -12.84 9.43
C ILE A 51 20.12 -12.37 8.90
N ALA A 52 19.96 -12.33 7.58
CA ALA A 52 18.71 -11.96 6.93
C ALA A 52 17.57 -12.91 7.31
N LYS A 53 17.83 -14.23 7.40
CA LYS A 53 16.84 -15.20 7.88
C LYS A 53 16.39 -14.91 9.31
N SER A 54 17.31 -14.52 10.20
CA SER A 54 16.97 -14.12 11.57
C SER A 54 16.13 -12.84 11.58
N GLN A 55 16.48 -11.83 10.78
CA GLN A 55 15.72 -10.59 10.69
C GLN A 55 14.33 -10.76 10.07
N LEU A 56 14.17 -11.62 9.07
CA LEU A 56 12.86 -12.02 8.51
C LEU A 56 11.96 -12.62 9.59
N LYS A 57 12.48 -13.57 10.38
CA LYS A 57 11.74 -14.21 11.49
C LYS A 57 11.31 -13.22 12.57
N LYS A 58 12.13 -12.19 12.82
CA LYS A 58 11.85 -11.11 13.78
C LYS A 58 10.99 -9.98 13.19
N HIS A 59 10.57 -10.09 11.92
CA HIS A 59 9.81 -9.06 11.21
C HIS A 59 10.49 -7.67 11.22
N ILE A 60 11.83 -7.63 11.25
CA ILE A 60 12.61 -6.39 11.25
C ILE A 60 12.66 -5.77 9.86
N ILE A 61 12.74 -6.60 8.83
CA ILE A 61 12.74 -6.15 7.44
C ILE A 61 11.32 -5.67 7.08
N TRP A 62 11.20 -4.40 6.71
CA TRP A 62 9.96 -3.79 6.23
C TRP A 62 9.81 -3.93 4.73
N GLY A 63 10.89 -3.71 3.98
CA GLY A 63 10.89 -3.68 2.53
C GLY A 63 12.01 -4.53 1.96
N ILE A 64 11.77 -5.18 0.83
CA ILE A 64 12.80 -5.83 0.04
C ILE A 64 12.63 -5.35 -1.39
N TYR A 65 13.69 -4.77 -1.95
CA TYR A 65 13.74 -4.39 -3.35
C TYR A 65 14.63 -5.37 -4.11
N GLN A 66 14.08 -6.04 -5.11
CA GLN A 66 14.83 -7.03 -5.89
C GLN A 66 14.22 -7.14 -7.30
N ASN A 67 15.07 -7.17 -8.33
CA ASN A 67 14.66 -7.25 -9.74
C ASN A 67 13.59 -6.21 -10.10
N SER A 68 13.79 -4.96 -9.69
CA SER A 68 12.85 -3.85 -9.90
C SER A 68 11.48 -3.97 -9.22
N VAL A 69 11.29 -4.95 -8.33
CA VAL A 69 10.05 -5.15 -7.58
C VAL A 69 10.27 -4.82 -6.10
N LEU A 70 9.37 -4.00 -5.54
CA LEU A 70 9.30 -3.73 -4.11
C LEU A 70 8.29 -4.66 -3.43
N TYR A 71 8.75 -5.35 -2.40
CA TYR A 71 7.95 -6.18 -1.52
C TYR A 71 7.89 -5.56 -0.13
N LEU A 72 6.69 -5.30 0.39
CA LEU A 72 6.49 -4.76 1.73
C LEU A 72 6.01 -5.84 2.70
N ASN A 73 6.48 -5.78 3.95
CA ASN A 73 6.09 -6.70 5.01
C ASN A 73 4.64 -6.42 5.44
N ALA A 74 3.73 -7.31 5.05
CA ALA A 74 2.30 -7.12 5.23
C ALA A 74 1.88 -7.08 6.71
N MET A 75 2.62 -7.73 7.61
CA MET A 75 2.35 -7.64 9.05
C MET A 75 2.58 -6.24 9.61
N ARG A 76 3.58 -5.53 9.07
CA ARG A 76 3.90 -4.16 9.50
C ARG A 76 2.81 -3.18 9.07
N LEU A 77 2.08 -3.53 8.03
CA LEU A 77 0.89 -2.83 7.55
C LEU A 77 -0.39 -3.28 8.26
N GLY A 78 -0.32 -4.17 9.27
CA GLY A 78 -1.50 -4.67 9.99
C GLY A 78 -2.31 -5.76 9.26
N MET A 79 -1.72 -6.38 8.23
CA MET A 79 -2.32 -7.48 7.46
C MET A 79 -1.84 -8.87 7.96
N LYS A 80 -2.06 -9.91 7.15
CA LYS A 80 -1.59 -11.28 7.43
C LYS A 80 -0.06 -11.37 7.41
N LYS A 81 0.48 -12.46 7.99
CA LYS A 81 1.89 -12.86 7.80
C LYS A 81 2.16 -12.96 6.31
N HIS A 82 3.34 -12.51 5.84
CA HIS A 82 3.90 -12.52 4.47
C HIS A 82 4.31 -11.13 3.97
N TYR A 83 4.85 -11.08 2.75
CA TYR A 83 5.15 -9.84 2.03
C TYR A 83 4.13 -9.63 0.93
N VAL A 84 3.83 -8.38 0.60
CA VAL A 84 2.92 -7.98 -0.49
C VAL A 84 3.70 -7.25 -1.56
N VAL A 85 3.36 -7.48 -2.83
CA VAL A 85 3.95 -6.78 -3.97
C VAL A 85 3.33 -5.39 -4.10
N VAL A 86 4.19 -4.39 -4.20
CA VAL A 86 3.82 -3.03 -4.59
C VAL A 86 3.61 -3.00 -6.11
N GLN A 87 2.43 -2.58 -6.52
CA GLN A 87 2.02 -2.51 -7.93
C GLN A 87 2.54 -1.23 -8.59
N GLU A 88 2.57 -0.14 -7.84
CA GLU A 88 3.14 1.14 -8.27
C GLU A 88 4.00 1.71 -7.15
N ILE A 89 5.25 2.05 -7.49
CA ILE A 89 6.23 2.58 -6.56
C ILE A 89 6.31 4.09 -6.78
N GLY A 90 6.26 4.85 -5.70
CA GLY A 90 6.38 6.30 -5.64
C GLY A 90 6.27 6.75 -4.19
N LYS A 91 6.13 8.06 -3.95
CA LYS A 91 5.83 8.57 -2.59
C LYS A 91 4.62 7.88 -1.98
N TYR A 92 3.58 7.68 -2.80
CA TYR A 92 2.40 6.89 -2.47
C TYR A 92 2.46 5.55 -3.21
N CYS A 93 2.91 4.51 -2.51
CA CYS A 93 2.97 3.16 -3.04
C CYS A 93 1.57 2.54 -3.11
N TYR A 94 1.18 2.06 -4.29
CA TYR A 94 -0.08 1.34 -4.48
C TYR A 94 0.14 -0.17 -4.31
N LEU A 95 -0.73 -0.80 -3.51
CA LEU A 95 -0.74 -2.25 -3.34
C LEU A 95 -2.16 -2.80 -3.18
N ILE A 96 -2.29 -4.09 -3.47
CA ILE A 96 -3.54 -4.85 -3.27
C ILE A 96 -3.30 -5.86 -2.16
N GLY A 97 -4.05 -5.73 -1.08
CA GLY A 97 -3.86 -6.52 0.13
C GLY A 97 -5.16 -7.00 0.74
N ARG A 98 -5.05 -7.70 1.87
CA ARG A 98 -6.19 -8.16 2.66
C ARG A 98 -6.66 -7.04 3.59
N PRO A 99 -7.89 -7.16 4.14
CA PRO A 99 -8.36 -6.24 5.18
C PRO A 99 -7.36 -6.14 6.34
N ILE A 100 -6.94 -4.92 6.65
CA ILE A 100 -6.18 -4.60 7.87
C ILE A 100 -7.16 -4.70 9.05
N LYS A 101 -6.75 -5.39 10.12
CA LYS A 101 -7.65 -5.71 11.26
C LYS A 101 -8.35 -4.47 11.82
N ASP A 102 -7.61 -3.39 12.08
CA ASP A 102 -8.18 -2.18 12.70
C ASP A 102 -9.11 -1.42 11.74
N ILE A 103 -8.78 -1.35 10.44
CA ILE A 103 -9.62 -0.70 9.43
C ILE A 103 -10.90 -1.52 9.19
N SER A 104 -10.80 -2.85 9.18
CA SER A 104 -11.97 -3.73 9.06
C SER A 104 -12.91 -3.63 10.26
N GLN A 105 -12.35 -3.41 11.46
CA GLN A 105 -13.14 -3.15 12.67
C GLN A 105 -13.74 -1.73 12.66
N GLN A 106 -13.01 -0.70 12.24
CA GLN A 106 -13.56 0.65 12.08
C GLN A 106 -14.69 0.71 11.06
N ALA A 107 -14.56 0.01 9.92
CA ALA A 107 -15.63 -0.13 8.93
C ALA A 107 -16.83 -0.93 9.47
N ALA A 108 -16.61 -1.90 10.35
CA ALA A 108 -17.68 -2.63 11.02
C ALA A 108 -18.39 -1.79 12.12
N ILE A 109 -17.64 -0.96 12.86
CA ILE A 109 -18.18 -0.06 13.89
C ILE A 109 -18.95 1.10 13.24
N GLY A 110 -18.49 1.64 12.11
CA GLY A 110 -19.23 2.64 11.32
C GLY A 110 -20.61 2.14 10.86
N ASN A 111 -20.79 0.81 10.71
CA ASN A 111 -22.08 0.21 10.41
C ASN A 111 -23.01 0.11 11.63
N ALA A 112 -22.48 -0.01 12.85
CA ALA A 112 -23.30 -0.02 14.07
C ALA A 112 -23.82 1.39 14.42
N ALA A 113 -23.07 2.43 14.05
CA ALA A 113 -23.45 3.83 14.26
C ALA A 113 -24.53 4.33 13.28
N PHE A 114 -24.80 3.60 12.18
CA PHE A 114 -25.81 4.01 11.19
C PHE A 114 -27.27 3.82 11.69
N TYR A 115 -27.49 3.07 12.78
CA TYR A 115 -28.81 2.90 13.39
C TYR A 115 -29.12 3.89 14.53
N GLY A 116 -28.19 4.80 14.87
CA GLY A 116 -28.34 5.69 16.02
C GLY A 116 -27.75 7.07 15.79
N GLY A 117 -28.41 7.87 14.96
CA GLY A 117 -28.44 9.33 15.08
C GLY A 117 -27.11 10.11 15.04
N LEU A 118 -26.88 10.78 13.90
CA LEU A 118 -26.00 11.93 13.69
C LEU A 118 -24.48 11.73 13.96
N ILE A 119 -23.69 12.12 12.96
CA ILE A 119 -22.21 12.14 12.90
C ILE A 119 -21.59 10.80 12.45
N GLY A 120 -21.75 10.47 11.17
CA GLY A 120 -21.13 9.29 10.55
C GLY A 120 -21.34 9.20 9.04
N ALA A 121 -21.45 10.34 8.35
CA ALA A 121 -21.70 10.38 6.91
C ALA A 121 -20.39 10.68 6.16
N GLY A 122 -19.67 9.63 5.78
CA GLY A 122 -18.48 9.75 4.94
C GLY A 122 -17.97 8.44 4.33
N ILE A 123 -18.60 7.30 4.62
CA ILE A 123 -18.26 6.02 3.98
C ILE A 123 -19.56 5.44 3.44
N THR A 124 -20.01 5.96 2.30
CA THR A 124 -21.14 5.39 1.56
C THR A 124 -20.81 3.98 1.09
N ASN A 125 -21.80 3.10 1.21
CA ASN A 125 -22.01 1.70 0.77
C ASN A 125 -21.08 0.99 -0.25
N ALA A 126 -20.17 1.66 -0.95
CA ALA A 126 -19.14 1.02 -1.80
C ALA A 126 -18.20 0.10 -0.99
N ALA A 127 -17.99 0.39 0.30
CA ALA A 127 -17.15 -0.43 1.18
C ALA A 127 -17.79 -1.78 1.60
N ILE A 128 -19.11 -1.96 1.43
CA ILE A 128 -19.83 -3.12 2.00
C ILE A 128 -20.09 -4.22 0.96
N ASN A 129 -20.18 -3.90 -0.33
CA ASN A 129 -20.18 -4.93 -1.38
C ASN A 129 -18.78 -5.54 -1.63
N ALA A 130 -17.73 -4.99 -1.02
CA ALA A 130 -16.40 -5.60 -0.94
C ALA A 130 -16.33 -6.79 0.04
N LYS A 131 -17.45 -7.25 0.61
CA LYS A 131 -17.52 -8.50 1.39
C LYS A 131 -17.35 -9.78 0.56
N ILE A 132 -17.12 -9.69 -0.76
CA ILE A 132 -16.96 -10.87 -1.64
C ILE A 132 -15.55 -10.97 -2.25
N ASN A 133 -14.71 -9.92 -2.22
CA ASN A 133 -13.36 -9.98 -2.76
C ASN A 133 -12.32 -9.62 -1.69
N ASP A 134 -11.54 -10.61 -1.27
CA ASP A 134 -10.42 -10.57 -0.32
C ASP A 134 -9.28 -9.57 -0.65
N GLN A 135 -9.47 -8.73 -1.67
CA GLN A 135 -8.50 -7.80 -2.24
C GLN A 135 -8.99 -6.36 -2.09
N ILE A 136 -8.30 -5.61 -1.24
CA ILE A 136 -8.53 -4.20 -0.95
C ILE A 136 -7.35 -3.38 -1.51
N HIS A 137 -7.69 -2.25 -2.10
CA HIS A 137 -6.75 -1.30 -2.69
C HIS A 137 -6.24 -0.33 -1.63
N TYR A 138 -4.92 -0.27 -1.47
CA TYR A 138 -4.27 0.60 -0.49
C TYR A 138 -3.23 1.51 -1.14
N LEU A 139 -3.12 2.72 -0.59
CA LEU A 139 -1.97 3.59 -0.76
C LEU A 139 -1.17 3.60 0.54
N VAL A 140 0.15 3.46 0.42
CA VAL A 140 1.08 3.58 1.55
C VAL A 140 1.98 4.77 1.28
N ASN A 141 1.87 5.80 2.09
CA ASN A 141 2.84 6.89 2.08
C ASN A 141 4.16 6.35 2.65
N LEU A 142 5.23 6.39 1.85
CA LEU A 142 6.55 5.90 2.28
C LEU A 142 7.17 6.74 3.40
N ASP A 143 6.83 8.01 3.56
CA ASP A 143 7.37 8.85 4.64
C ASP A 143 6.87 8.37 6.01
N THR A 144 5.58 8.05 6.07
CA THR A 144 4.89 7.69 7.32
C THR A 144 4.79 6.18 7.53
N GLY A 145 4.85 5.40 6.44
CA GLY A 145 4.60 3.97 6.45
C GLY A 145 3.15 3.58 6.78
N VAL A 146 2.22 4.54 6.75
CA VAL A 146 0.82 4.34 7.13
C VAL A 146 0.01 3.94 5.88
N PRO A 147 -0.68 2.78 5.90
CA PRO A 147 -1.57 2.38 4.83
C PRO A 147 -2.93 3.09 4.94
N HIS A 148 -3.46 3.54 3.81
CA HIS A 148 -4.80 4.12 3.65
C HIS A 148 -5.55 3.42 2.52
N LEU A 149 -6.87 3.34 2.63
CA LEU A 149 -7.72 2.81 1.55
C LEU A 149 -7.72 3.77 0.36
N VAL A 150 -7.70 3.23 -0.86
CA VAL A 150 -7.96 4.02 -2.07
C VAL A 150 -9.44 4.40 -2.08
N THR A 151 -9.73 5.63 -1.68
CA THR A 151 -11.07 6.21 -1.70
C THR A 151 -10.99 7.64 -2.24
N GLN A 152 -12.09 8.12 -2.82
CA GLN A 152 -12.17 9.50 -3.29
C GLN A 152 -11.81 10.53 -2.20
N PRO A 153 -12.35 10.46 -0.95
CA PRO A 153 -11.98 11.42 0.10
C PRO A 153 -10.48 11.42 0.42
N TYR A 154 -9.86 10.23 0.44
CA TYR A 154 -8.42 10.15 0.70
C TYR A 154 -7.59 10.68 -0.49
N LEU A 155 -8.03 10.40 -1.72
CA LEU A 155 -7.37 10.92 -2.91
C LEU A 155 -7.45 12.45 -2.96
N GLU A 156 -8.62 13.03 -2.72
CA GLU A 156 -8.78 14.49 -2.64
C GLU A 156 -7.89 15.10 -1.56
N HIS A 157 -7.74 14.44 -0.41
CA HIS A 157 -6.85 14.88 0.66
C HIS A 157 -5.38 14.92 0.23
N ILE A 158 -4.87 13.89 -0.45
CA ILE A 158 -3.47 13.86 -0.90
C ILE A 158 -3.23 14.74 -2.14
N LEU A 159 -4.24 14.92 -2.98
CA LEU A 159 -4.20 15.84 -4.12
C LEU A 159 -4.29 17.31 -3.71
N ALA A 160 -4.77 17.64 -2.50
CA ALA A 160 -4.84 19.01 -2.02
C ALA A 160 -3.46 19.72 -1.93
N ALA A 161 -2.37 18.96 -2.01
CA ALA A 161 -1.02 19.51 -2.17
C ALA A 161 -0.81 20.22 -3.53
N ASP A 162 -1.62 19.91 -4.56
CA ASP A 162 -1.64 20.58 -5.86
C ASP A 162 -3.08 20.91 -6.27
N GLU A 163 -3.42 22.20 -6.17
CA GLU A 163 -4.76 22.70 -6.50
C GLU A 163 -5.15 22.45 -7.96
N LYS A 164 -4.20 22.49 -8.91
CA LYS A 164 -4.49 22.25 -10.33
C LYS A 164 -4.84 20.78 -10.57
N LEU A 165 -4.09 19.87 -9.95
CA LEU A 165 -4.33 18.43 -10.08
C LEU A 165 -5.64 18.03 -9.38
N LEU A 166 -5.93 18.62 -8.21
CA LEU A 166 -7.18 18.42 -7.50
C LEU A 166 -8.39 18.90 -8.33
N THR A 167 -8.32 20.09 -8.94
CA THR A 167 -9.40 20.60 -9.79
C THR A 167 -9.64 19.69 -10.99
N LYS A 168 -8.57 19.28 -11.69
CA LYS A 168 -8.69 18.32 -12.80
C LYS A 168 -9.37 17.02 -12.37
N TYR A 169 -8.99 16.47 -11.22
CA TYR A 169 -9.62 15.27 -10.69
C TYR A 169 -11.11 15.46 -10.37
N LYS A 170 -11.50 16.59 -9.78
CA LYS A 170 -12.89 16.91 -9.47
C LYS A 170 -13.76 17.11 -10.71
N ASP A 171 -13.15 17.55 -11.81
CA ASP A 171 -13.81 17.74 -13.10
C ASP A 171 -13.93 16.43 -13.92
N GLU A 172 -13.34 15.32 -13.46
CA GLU A 172 -13.52 14.01 -14.09
C GLU A 172 -14.98 13.56 -14.08
N LEU A 173 -15.40 12.88 -15.15
CA LEU A 173 -16.78 12.36 -15.24
C LEU A 173 -17.06 11.26 -14.20
N ASN A 174 -16.05 10.46 -13.86
CA ASN A 174 -16.17 9.31 -12.96
C ASN A 174 -14.99 9.25 -11.96
N PRO A 175 -14.86 10.22 -11.05
CA PRO A 175 -13.68 10.35 -10.18
C PRO A 175 -13.53 9.17 -9.19
N HIS A 176 -14.63 8.47 -8.89
CA HIS A 176 -14.68 7.33 -7.98
C HIS A 176 -14.18 6.01 -8.62
N TYR A 177 -13.92 5.97 -9.92
CA TYR A 177 -13.39 4.78 -10.58
C TYR A 177 -11.93 4.56 -10.19
N LEU A 178 -11.59 3.31 -9.83
CA LEU A 178 -10.24 2.96 -9.40
C LEU A 178 -9.18 3.31 -10.45
N SER A 179 -9.46 3.07 -11.73
CA SER A 179 -8.54 3.44 -12.81
C SER A 179 -8.24 4.93 -12.87
N VAL A 180 -9.26 5.77 -12.65
CA VAL A 180 -9.11 7.23 -12.57
C VAL A 180 -8.29 7.57 -11.34
N MET A 181 -8.65 7.04 -10.17
CA MET A 181 -7.91 7.30 -8.93
C MET A 181 -6.43 6.93 -9.04
N LEU A 182 -6.11 5.76 -9.58
CA LEU A 182 -4.73 5.31 -9.77
C LEU A 182 -3.98 6.16 -10.80
N ASN A 183 -4.65 6.65 -11.85
CA ASN A 183 -4.03 7.57 -12.79
C ASN A 183 -3.58 8.87 -12.09
N TYR A 184 -4.43 9.44 -11.23
CA TYR A 184 -4.08 10.65 -10.48
C TYR A 184 -3.02 10.40 -9.39
N VAL A 185 -2.98 9.21 -8.80
CA VAL A 185 -1.87 8.79 -7.92
C VAL A 185 -0.56 8.75 -8.71
N GLY A 186 -0.57 8.20 -9.92
CA GLY A 186 0.60 8.17 -10.80
C GLY A 186 1.10 9.55 -11.20
N LEU A 187 0.18 10.47 -11.51
CA LEU A 187 0.51 11.87 -11.77
C LEU A 187 1.11 12.55 -10.54
N LEU A 188 0.52 12.34 -9.35
CA LEU A 188 1.01 12.88 -8.09
C LEU A 188 2.42 12.34 -7.77
N ASN A 189 2.65 11.04 -7.92
CA ASN A 189 3.96 10.41 -7.72
C ASN A 189 5.02 11.02 -8.65
N ALA A 190 4.69 11.19 -9.94
CA ALA A 190 5.61 11.79 -10.91
C ALA A 190 6.00 13.24 -10.57
N MET A 191 5.20 13.98 -9.81
CA MET A 191 5.57 15.32 -9.35
C MET A 191 6.65 15.31 -8.27
N TYR A 192 6.72 14.26 -7.47
CA TYR A 192 7.73 14.13 -6.41
C TYR A 192 9.07 13.58 -6.93
N ASP A 193 9.07 13.02 -8.14
CA ASP A 193 10.28 12.51 -8.79
C ASP A 193 11.03 13.59 -9.61
N ASN A 194 10.46 14.79 -9.76
CA ASN A 194 11.05 15.93 -10.47
C ASN A 194 11.50 17.04 -9.50
#